data_AF-A0A6P6Q5B3-F1
#
_entry.id   AF-A0A6P6Q5B3-F1
#
_cell.length_a   1.000
_cell.length_b   1.000
_cell.length_c   1.000
_cell.angle_alpha   90.00
_cell.angle_beta   90.00
_cell.angle_gamma   90.00
#
_symmetry.space_group_name_H-M   'P 1'
#
loop_
_entity.id
_entity.type
_entity.pdbx_description
1 polymer ?
#
loop_
_entity_poly.entity_id
_entity_poly.type
_entity_poly.pdbx_seq_one_letter_code
_entity_poly.pdbx_strand_id
1 'polypeptide(L)'
;MRCDVTDEGCSALASALRSNPSHLRELSLSVNKIRDLGVKRLCAVLEDPRCKLEKLWLMKCDVTDEGCSALASALRSNPSHLRELNLILNNLRQSGVKLLSDLKDDPRYKLETLYYL
;
A
#
# COMPACT_ATOMS: atom_id res chain seq x y z
N MET A 1 5.38 16.88 4.39
CA MET A 1 4.21 17.63 4.88
C MET A 1 3.25 16.62 5.50
N ARG A 2 2.81 16.82 6.75
CA ARG A 2 1.80 15.96 7.41
C ARG A 2 0.43 16.55 7.10
N CYS A 3 -0.47 15.74 6.55
CA CYS A 3 -1.79 16.20 6.09
C CYS A 3 -2.93 15.77 7.04
N ASP A 4 -2.59 15.25 8.22
CA ASP A 4 -3.52 14.70 9.22
C ASP A 4 -4.56 13.72 8.65
N VAL A 5 -4.16 12.98 7.61
CA VAL A 5 -4.98 11.90 7.06
C VAL A 5 -5.05 10.77 8.10
N THR A 6 -6.27 10.41 8.49
CA THR A 6 -6.57 9.28 9.40
C THR A 6 -7.06 8.07 8.60
N ASP A 7 -7.30 6.97 9.32
CA ASP A 7 -7.88 5.74 8.80
C ASP A 7 -9.25 5.99 8.10
N GLU A 8 -10.06 6.92 8.63
CA GLU A 8 -11.29 7.39 7.99
C GLU A 8 -11.02 8.16 6.70
N GLY A 9 -9.98 9.02 6.70
CA GLY A 9 -9.51 9.71 5.51
C GLY A 9 -9.10 8.73 4.39
N CYS A 10 -8.46 7.61 4.74
CA CYS A 10 -8.17 6.53 3.81
C CYS A 10 -9.43 5.86 3.25
N SER A 11 -10.52 5.80 4.02
CA SER A 11 -11.80 5.25 3.54
C SER A 11 -12.44 6.17 2.49
N ALA A 12 -12.43 7.48 2.73
CA ALA A 12 -12.90 8.47 1.76
C ALA A 12 -12.04 8.46 0.48
N LEU A 13 -10.71 8.43 0.64
CA LEU A 13 -9.77 8.34 -0.48
C LEU A 13 -9.99 7.05 -1.29
N ALA A 14 -10.14 5.91 -0.63
CA ALA A 14 -10.39 4.64 -1.31
C ALA A 14 -11.72 4.65 -2.09
N SER A 15 -12.79 5.21 -1.51
CA SER A 15 -14.06 5.40 -2.22
C SER A 15 -13.88 6.29 -3.45
N ALA A 16 -13.20 7.43 -3.31
CA ALA A 16 -12.94 8.35 -4.42
C ALA A 16 -12.19 7.64 -5.55
N LEU A 17 -11.07 6.97 -5.22
CA LEU A 17 -10.25 6.24 -6.19
C LEU A 17 -10.97 5.07 -6.87
N ARG A 18 -11.93 4.42 -6.22
CA ARG A 18 -12.73 3.34 -6.83
C ARG A 18 -13.90 3.83 -7.66
N SER A 19 -14.52 4.93 -7.23
CA SER A 19 -15.67 5.55 -7.92
C SER A 19 -15.27 6.15 -9.26
N ASN A 20 -14.07 6.72 -9.31
CA ASN A 20 -13.43 7.17 -10.52
C ASN A 20 -12.04 6.52 -10.55
N PRO A 21 -11.91 5.28 -11.11
CA PRO A 21 -10.64 4.56 -11.20
C PRO A 21 -9.62 5.43 -11.90
N SER A 22 -8.90 6.17 -11.07
CA SER A 22 -8.21 7.37 -11.53
C SER A 22 -6.99 6.97 -12.34
N HIS A 23 -6.54 7.87 -13.21
CA HIS A 23 -5.21 7.79 -13.82
C HIS A 23 -4.08 7.99 -12.80
N LEU A 24 -4.36 7.99 -11.48
CA LEU A 24 -3.36 8.16 -10.45
C LEU A 24 -2.33 7.03 -10.53
N ARG A 25 -1.09 7.43 -10.82
CA ARG A 25 0.06 6.54 -10.89
C ARG A 25 0.87 6.57 -9.60
N GLU A 26 0.80 7.65 -8.85
CA GLU A 26 1.63 7.85 -7.66
C GLU A 26 0.79 8.40 -6.51
N LEU A 27 0.89 7.78 -5.34
CA LEU A 27 0.21 8.20 -4.12
C LEU A 27 1.19 8.23 -2.96
N SER A 28 1.38 9.41 -2.38
CA SER A 28 2.12 9.57 -1.13
C SER A 28 1.17 9.91 0.01
N LEU A 29 1.15 9.06 1.02
CA LEU A 29 0.52 9.32 2.32
C LEU A 29 1.57 9.37 3.44
N SER A 30 2.84 9.49 3.08
CA SER A 30 3.95 9.51 4.02
C SER A 30 3.75 10.56 5.12
N VAL A 31 4.15 10.23 6.34
CA VAL A 31 4.02 11.08 7.54
C VAL A 31 2.55 11.33 7.93
N ASN A 32 1.67 10.35 7.71
CA ASN A 32 0.28 10.35 8.20
C ASN A 32 -0.01 9.08 9.00
N LYS A 33 -0.72 9.21 10.13
CA LYS A 33 -0.99 8.08 11.04
C LYS A 33 -2.19 7.25 10.56
N ILE A 34 -2.04 6.64 9.38
CA ILE A 34 -3.09 5.83 8.75
C ILE A 34 -3.09 4.38 9.26
N ARG A 35 -2.03 3.94 9.95
CA ARG A 35 -1.91 2.61 10.60
C ARG A 35 -2.27 1.45 9.67
N ASP A 36 -2.47 0.27 10.25
CA ASP A 36 -2.88 -0.92 9.50
C ASP A 36 -4.32 -0.81 8.97
N LEU A 37 -5.20 -0.09 9.67
CA LEU A 37 -6.58 0.06 9.24
C LEU A 37 -6.69 0.89 7.95
N GLY A 38 -6.00 2.03 7.87
CA GLY A 38 -5.94 2.83 6.65
C GLY A 38 -5.27 2.08 5.50
N VAL A 39 -4.22 1.30 5.77
CA VAL A 39 -3.61 0.40 4.76
C VAL A 39 -4.63 -0.60 4.22
N LYS A 40 -5.40 -1.27 5.08
CA LYS A 40 -6.47 -2.20 4.65
C LYS A 40 -7.53 -1.52 3.79
N ARG A 41 -7.86 -0.24 4.06
CA ARG A 41 -8.78 0.54 3.20
C ARG A 41 -8.18 0.79 1.82
N LEU A 42 -6.88 1.10 1.75
CA LEU A 42 -6.16 1.28 0.48
C LEU A 42 -6.00 -0.04 -0.28
N CYS A 43 -5.89 -1.18 0.39
CA CYS A 43 -5.86 -2.50 -0.25
C CYS A 43 -7.08 -2.75 -1.13
N ALA A 44 -8.27 -2.28 -0.72
CA ALA A 44 -9.47 -2.38 -1.56
C ALA A 44 -9.35 -1.62 -2.90
N VAL A 45 -8.47 -0.62 -2.98
CA VAL A 45 -8.12 0.06 -4.24
C VAL A 45 -7.13 -0.78 -5.05
N LEU A 46 -6.11 -1.33 -4.41
CA LEU A 46 -5.09 -2.17 -5.07
C LEU A 46 -5.70 -3.46 -5.64
N GLU A 47 -6.72 -4.01 -4.99
CA GLU A 47 -7.48 -5.19 -5.44
C GLU A 47 -8.39 -4.90 -6.64
N ASP A 48 -8.73 -3.63 -6.93
CA ASP A 48 -9.54 -3.28 -8.09
C ASP A 48 -8.73 -3.49 -9.38
N PRO A 49 -9.18 -4.33 -10.34
CA PRO A 49 -8.46 -4.57 -11.60
C PRO A 49 -8.25 -3.32 -12.45
N ARG A 50 -9.05 -2.27 -12.22
CA ARG A 50 -8.94 -0.99 -12.92
C ARG A 50 -7.87 -0.09 -12.31
N CYS A 51 -7.37 -0.40 -11.11
CA CYS A 51 -6.35 0.39 -10.43
C CYS A 51 -5.09 0.52 -11.28
N LYS A 52 -4.57 1.74 -11.39
CA LYS A 52 -3.40 2.09 -12.21
C LYS A 52 -2.22 2.59 -11.37
N LEU A 53 -2.29 2.45 -10.05
CA LEU A 53 -1.23 2.94 -9.16
C LEU A 53 0.08 2.17 -9.40
N GLU A 54 1.15 2.91 -9.64
CA GLU A 54 2.51 2.40 -9.83
C GLU A 54 3.37 2.60 -8.58
N LYS A 55 3.15 3.67 -7.82
CA LYS A 55 3.93 4.01 -6.64
C LYS A 55 3.04 4.31 -5.44
N LEU A 56 3.35 3.68 -4.31
CA LEU A 56 2.68 3.90 -3.04
C LEU A 56 3.72 4.17 -1.96
N TRP A 57 3.68 5.38 -1.38
CA TRP A 57 4.59 5.79 -0.32
C TRP A 57 3.86 6.01 0.99
N LEU A 58 4.15 5.15 1.95
CA LEU A 58 3.59 5.13 3.31
C LEU A 58 4.69 5.25 4.35
N MET A 59 5.73 6.04 4.05
CA MET A 59 6.84 6.24 4.99
C MET A 59 6.33 6.89 6.28
N LYS A 60 6.72 6.37 7.45
CA LYS A 60 6.34 6.92 8.76
C LYS A 60 4.82 7.05 8.93
N CYS A 61 4.11 5.93 8.74
CA CYS A 61 2.65 5.86 8.78
C CYS A 61 2.08 4.99 9.93
N ASP A 62 2.93 4.58 10.88
CA ASP A 62 2.59 3.66 11.98
C ASP A 62 2.07 2.28 11.49
N VAL A 63 2.53 1.82 10.32
CA VAL A 63 2.21 0.51 9.75
C VAL A 63 2.97 -0.58 10.49
N THR A 64 2.33 -1.75 10.67
CA THR A 64 2.92 -2.94 11.27
C THR A 64 2.91 -4.12 10.29
N ASP A 65 3.34 -5.29 10.76
CA ASP A 65 3.26 -6.55 10.01
C ASP A 65 1.83 -6.89 9.55
N GLU A 66 0.80 -6.43 10.27
CA GLU A 66 -0.59 -6.63 9.87
C GLU A 66 -0.93 -5.87 8.59
N GLY A 67 -0.49 -4.61 8.45
CA GLY A 67 -0.60 -3.84 7.22
C GLY A 67 0.21 -4.46 6.08
N CYS A 68 1.41 -4.99 6.35
CA CYS A 68 2.19 -5.72 5.36
C CYS A 68 1.47 -6.97 4.85
N SER A 69 0.82 -7.72 5.74
CA SER A 69 0.01 -8.88 5.38
C SER A 69 -1.15 -8.49 4.45
N ALA A 70 -1.86 -7.41 4.78
CA ALA A 70 -2.94 -6.89 3.94
C ALA A 70 -2.44 -6.44 2.55
N LEU A 71 -1.30 -5.74 2.50
CA LEU A 71 -0.67 -5.33 1.23
C LEU A 71 -0.27 -6.56 0.40
N ALA A 72 0.34 -7.56 1.03
CA ALA A 72 0.75 -8.78 0.35
C ALA A 72 -0.45 -9.53 -0.25
N SER A 73 -1.54 -9.68 0.49
CA SER A 73 -2.78 -10.30 -0.02
C SER A 73 -3.36 -9.51 -1.19
N ALA A 74 -3.44 -8.18 -1.09
CA ALA A 74 -3.99 -7.33 -2.14
C ALA A 74 -3.19 -7.46 -3.44
N LEU A 75 -1.86 -7.44 -3.35
CA LEU A 75 -0.99 -7.53 -4.52
C LEU A 75 -0.93 -8.95 -5.13
N ARG A 76 -1.21 -10.01 -4.36
CA ARG A 76 -1.43 -11.37 -4.90
C ARG A 76 -2.76 -11.48 -5.63
N SER A 77 -3.81 -10.87 -5.07
CA SER A 77 -5.18 -10.95 -5.60
C SER A 77 -5.29 -10.22 -6.95
N ASN A 78 -4.67 -9.05 -7.04
CA ASN A 78 -4.54 -8.31 -8.28
C ASN A 78 -3.04 -8.08 -8.52
N PRO A 79 -2.41 -8.74 -9.51
CA PRO A 79 -1.05 -8.44 -9.93
C PRO A 79 -1.01 -7.01 -10.48
N SER A 80 -0.94 -6.07 -9.54
CA SER A 80 -1.23 -4.68 -9.75
C SER A 80 -0.15 -4.03 -10.60
N HIS A 81 -0.41 -2.80 -11.05
CA HIS A 81 0.63 -2.00 -11.69
C HIS A 81 1.68 -1.47 -10.70
N LEU A 82 1.60 -1.81 -9.41
CA LEU A 82 2.48 -1.28 -8.38
C LEU A 82 3.90 -1.82 -8.58
N ARG A 83 4.84 -0.89 -8.82
CA ARG A 83 6.27 -1.13 -9.03
C ARG A 83 7.08 -0.68 -7.83
N GLU A 84 6.61 0.32 -7.09
CA GLU A 84 7.32 0.90 -5.96
C GLU A 84 6.45 0.99 -4.70
N LEU A 85 6.95 0.45 -3.60
CA LEU A 85 6.32 0.52 -2.29
C LEU A 85 7.32 1.00 -1.25
N ASN A 86 7.03 2.13 -0.61
CA ASN A 86 7.88 2.69 0.44
C ASN A 86 7.18 2.60 1.81
N LEU A 87 7.78 1.83 2.71
CA LEU A 87 7.37 1.60 4.09
C LEU A 87 8.47 2.00 5.09
N ILE A 88 9.45 2.82 4.68
CA ILE A 88 10.52 3.33 5.56
C ILE A 88 9.95 3.95 6.84
N LEU A 89 10.67 3.82 7.96
CA LEU A 89 10.27 4.38 9.26
C LEU A 89 8.88 3.93 9.76
N ASN A 90 8.47 2.69 9.45
CA ASN A 90 7.30 2.05 10.06
C ASN A 90 7.71 0.99 11.10
N ASN A 91 6.73 0.43 11.81
CA ASN A 91 6.96 -0.53 12.90
C ASN A 91 6.97 -1.98 12.37
N LEU A 92 7.75 -2.22 11.33
CA LEU A 92 7.81 -3.52 10.65
C LEU A 92 8.84 -4.44 11.31
N ARG A 93 8.51 -5.72 11.46
CA ARG A 93 9.45 -6.77 11.81
C ARG A 93 9.86 -7.53 10.56
N GLN A 94 10.86 -8.41 10.71
CA GLN A 94 11.32 -9.27 9.63
C GLN A 94 10.19 -10.13 9.03
N SER A 95 9.20 -10.53 9.84
CA SER A 95 8.02 -11.26 9.39
C SER A 95 7.17 -10.48 8.39
N GLY A 96 6.84 -9.22 8.69
CA GLY A 96 6.06 -8.38 7.78
C GLY A 96 6.79 -8.10 6.47
N VAL A 97 8.09 -7.79 6.55
CA VAL A 97 8.94 -7.57 5.35
C VAL A 97 9.01 -8.83 4.48
N LYS A 98 9.15 -10.01 5.11
CA LYS A 98 9.21 -11.28 4.41
C LYS A 98 7.93 -11.55 3.60
N LEU A 99 6.75 -11.25 4.15
CA LEU A 99 5.48 -11.42 3.42
C LEU A 99 5.43 -10.67 2.09
N LEU A 100 6.00 -9.45 2.04
CA LEU A 100 6.09 -8.64 0.82
C LEU A 100 7.23 -9.07 -0.09
N SER A 101 8.35 -9.51 0.48
CA SER A 101 9.53 -9.94 -0.27
C SER A 101 9.32 -11.28 -0.97
N ASP A 102 8.58 -12.20 -0.36
CA ASP A 102 8.23 -13.51 -0.91
C ASP A 102 7.27 -13.41 -2.12
N LEU A 103 6.70 -12.23 -2.38
CA LEU A 103 5.83 -11.99 -3.53
C LEU A 103 6.58 -12.02 -4.86
N LYS A 104 7.88 -11.76 -4.85
CA LYS A 104 8.74 -11.81 -6.04
C LYS A 104 8.77 -13.20 -6.70
N ASP A 105 8.39 -14.23 -5.96
CA ASP A 105 8.35 -15.60 -6.45
C ASP A 105 7.07 -15.87 -7.30
N ASP A 106 6.04 -14.99 -7.25
CA ASP A 106 4.90 -15.04 -8.17
C ASP A 106 5.26 -14.32 -9.49
N PRO A 107 5.25 -15.01 -10.65
CA PRO A 107 5.64 -14.42 -11.93
C PRO A 107 4.71 -13.29 -12.41
N ARG A 108 3.52 -13.14 -11.80
CA ARG A 108 2.58 -12.06 -12.13
C ARG A 108 2.86 -10.82 -11.30
N TYR A 109 3.66 -10.92 -10.24
CA TYR A 109 3.99 -9.83 -9.35
C TYR A 109 4.92 -8.82 -10.04
N LYS A 110 4.65 -7.52 -9.84
CA LYS A 110 5.34 -6.43 -10.56
C LYS A 110 6.09 -5.45 -9.66
N LEU A 111 6.13 -5.69 -8.34
CA LEU A 111 6.86 -4.79 -7.46
C LEU A 111 8.36 -4.96 -7.72
N GLU A 112 9.00 -3.88 -8.13
CA GLU A 112 10.42 -3.82 -8.45
C GLU A 112 11.23 -3.31 -7.27
N THR A 113 10.63 -2.45 -6.45
CA THR A 113 11.33 -1.83 -5.33
C THR A 113 10.46 -1.76 -4.10
N LEU A 114 11.00 -2.29 -3.00
CA LEU A 114 10.42 -2.25 -1.67
C LEU A 114 11.41 -1.54 -0.73
N TYR A 115 11.02 -0.40 -0.17
CA TYR A 115 11.80 0.31 0.84
C TYR A 115 11.19 0.07 2.23
N TYR A 116 11.97 -0.33 3.23
CA TYR A 116 11.42 -0.74 4.54
C TYR A 116 12.37 -0.55 5.75
N LEU A 117 13.48 0.17 5.58
CA LEU A 117 14.46 0.44 6.66
C LEU A 117 14.08 1.65 7.52
#